data_AF-A0A848VMY5-F1
#
_entry.id   AF-A0A848VMY5-F1
#
_cell.length_a   1.000
_cell.length_b   1.000
_cell.length_c   1.000
_cell.angle_alpha   90.00
_cell.angle_beta   90.00
_cell.angle_gamma   90.00
#
_symmetry.space_group_name_H-M   'P 1'
#
loop_
_entity.id
_entity.type
_entity.pdbx_description
1 polymer ?
#
loop_
_entity_poly.entity_id
_entity_poly.type
_entity_poly.pdbx_seq_one_letter_code
_entity_poly.pdbx_strand_id
1 'polypeptide(L)'
;MFTFVYADGGSYLSNDAAACVNCHVMNPQYDAWMKGSHARVASCNDCHAPHGNLAAKLAVKGINGFNHSWAFTTGRYEERLRATPMNAQVTESACRFCHEPAVHQTITLSKDELSCIRCHASVGHNTRN
;
A
#
# COMPACT_ATOMS: atom_id res chain seq x y z
N MET A 1 16.71 -16.16 15.75
CA MET A 1 15.36 -16.71 15.52
C MET A 1 14.31 -16.17 16.49
N PHE A 2 14.67 -15.85 17.75
CA PHE A 2 13.75 -15.21 18.72
C PHE A 2 13.17 -13.87 18.24
N THR A 3 13.99 -12.99 17.65
CA THR A 3 13.54 -11.67 17.15
C THR A 3 12.56 -11.76 15.98
N PHE A 4 12.74 -12.69 15.05
CA PHE A 4 11.86 -12.85 13.88
C PHE A 4 10.47 -13.35 14.27
N VAL A 5 10.38 -14.28 15.21
CA VAL A 5 9.09 -14.81 15.70
C VAL A 5 8.40 -13.81 16.62
N TYR A 6 9.15 -13.14 17.51
CA TYR A 6 8.58 -12.14 18.42
C TYR A 6 8.08 -10.89 17.69
N ALA A 7 8.73 -10.49 16.59
CA ALA A 7 8.30 -9.38 15.74
C ALA A 7 7.27 -9.78 14.68
N ASP A 8 6.74 -11.02 14.73
CA ASP A 8 5.77 -11.56 13.77
C ASP A 8 6.24 -11.39 12.30
N GLY A 9 7.50 -11.76 12.04
CA GLY A 9 8.16 -11.52 10.74
C GLY A 9 7.49 -12.21 9.55
N GLY A 10 6.67 -13.24 9.79
CA GLY A 10 5.85 -13.90 8.75
C GLY A 10 4.67 -13.05 8.26
N SER A 11 4.22 -12.09 9.06
CA SER A 11 3.09 -11.20 8.74
C SER A 11 3.38 -10.32 7.52
N TYR A 12 4.65 -9.99 7.27
CA TYR A 12 5.10 -9.27 6.07
C TYR A 12 4.83 -10.03 4.77
N LEU A 13 4.65 -11.36 4.83
CA LEU A 13 4.26 -12.19 3.69
C LEU A 13 2.73 -12.34 3.58
N SER A 14 1.99 -12.02 4.64
CA SER A 14 0.53 -12.08 4.69
C SER A 14 -0.14 -10.97 3.85
N ASN A 15 -1.41 -11.18 3.53
CA ASN A 15 -2.33 -10.16 3.03
C ASN A 15 -3.35 -9.70 4.09
N ASP A 16 -3.22 -10.17 5.32
CA ASP A 16 -4.05 -9.71 6.43
C ASP A 16 -3.77 -8.23 6.70
N ALA A 17 -4.81 -7.40 6.69
CA ALA A 17 -4.70 -5.99 7.00
C ALA A 17 -4.24 -5.75 8.46
N ALA A 18 -4.53 -6.69 9.37
CA ALA A 18 -4.05 -6.62 10.76
C ALA A 18 -2.53 -6.75 10.86
N ALA A 19 -1.88 -7.48 9.94
CA ALA A 19 -0.42 -7.56 9.88
C ALA A 19 0.23 -6.19 9.59
N CYS A 20 -0.47 -5.30 8.88
CA CYS A 20 0.04 -3.99 8.54
C CYS A 20 0.08 -3.02 9.72
N VAL A 21 -0.61 -3.31 10.83
CA VAL A 21 -0.56 -2.54 12.09
C VAL A 21 0.28 -3.20 13.18
N ASN A 22 1.17 -4.14 12.82
CA ASN A 22 2.18 -4.65 13.74
C ASN A 22 3.12 -3.54 14.27
N CYS A 23 3.16 -2.39 13.60
CA CYS A 23 3.88 -1.20 14.06
C CYS A 23 2.92 -0.02 14.23
N HIS A 24 3.01 0.69 15.37
CA HIS A 24 2.11 1.79 15.72
C HIS A 24 2.10 2.94 14.69
N VAL A 25 3.19 3.13 13.94
CA VAL A 25 3.32 4.17 12.91
C VAL A 25 2.31 3.98 11.77
N MET A 26 1.76 2.78 11.61
CA MET A 26 0.72 2.47 10.63
C MET A 26 -0.71 2.70 11.14
N ASN A 27 -0.91 2.92 12.45
CA ASN A 27 -2.25 3.08 13.04
C ASN A 27 -3.08 4.19 12.34
N PRO A 28 -2.55 5.39 12.06
CA PRO A 28 -3.34 6.42 11.39
C PRO A 28 -3.79 6.01 9.98
N GLN A 29 -2.96 5.24 9.27
CA GLN A 29 -3.25 4.76 7.93
C GLN A 29 -4.34 3.69 7.95
N TYR A 30 -4.25 2.76 8.91
CA TYR A 30 -5.25 1.72 9.13
C TYR A 30 -6.60 2.32 9.55
N ASP A 31 -6.62 3.26 10.49
CA ASP A 31 -7.84 3.93 10.94
C ASP A 31 -8.53 4.69 9.80
N ALA A 32 -7.75 5.34 8.93
CA ALA A 32 -8.27 6.02 7.76
C ALA A 32 -8.81 5.03 6.72
N TRP A 33 -8.10 3.92 6.48
CA TRP A 33 -8.56 2.85 5.58
C TRP A 33 -9.87 2.23 6.08
N MET A 34 -9.97 1.89 7.37
CA MET A 34 -11.16 1.31 8.01
C MET A 34 -12.41 2.18 7.83
N LYS A 35 -12.25 3.50 7.79
CA LYS A 35 -13.34 4.47 7.57
C LYS A 35 -13.63 4.71 6.08
N GLY A 36 -12.72 4.29 5.20
CA GLY A 36 -12.81 4.46 3.75
C GLY A 36 -13.71 3.44 3.07
N SER A 37 -14.06 3.70 1.81
CA SER A 37 -14.93 2.82 1.02
C SER A 37 -14.32 1.45 0.73
N HIS A 38 -12.99 1.32 0.82
CA HIS A 38 -12.26 0.12 0.41
C HIS A 38 -12.09 -0.91 1.53
N ALA A 39 -12.33 -0.55 2.80
CA ALA A 39 -12.17 -1.49 3.92
C ALA A 39 -13.03 -2.75 3.85
N ARG A 40 -14.14 -2.70 3.08
CA ARG A 40 -15.07 -3.83 2.93
C ARG A 40 -14.78 -4.71 1.71
N VAL A 41 -13.91 -4.27 0.80
CA VAL A 41 -13.72 -4.92 -0.52
C VAL A 41 -12.26 -5.15 -0.88
N ALA A 42 -11.32 -4.55 -0.16
CA ALA A 42 -9.89 -4.63 -0.43
C ALA A 42 -9.08 -4.57 0.86
N SER A 43 -8.07 -5.43 0.97
CA SER A 43 -7.01 -5.40 1.99
C SER A 43 -5.88 -4.43 1.59
N CYS A 44 -4.95 -4.18 2.51
CA CYS A 44 -3.83 -3.26 2.25
C CYS A 44 -3.00 -3.65 1.02
N ASN A 45 -2.72 -4.95 0.84
CA ASN A 45 -1.92 -5.42 -0.30
C ASN A 45 -2.69 -5.36 -1.63
N ASP A 46 -4.01 -5.26 -1.61
CA ASP A 46 -4.80 -5.09 -2.84
C ASP A 46 -4.62 -3.66 -3.41
N CYS A 47 -4.00 -2.75 -2.66
CA CYS A 47 -3.53 -1.45 -3.17
C CYS A 47 -2.00 -1.32 -3.16
N HIS A 48 -1.29 -1.96 -2.22
CA HIS A 48 0.15 -1.78 -2.01
C HIS A 48 1.02 -2.91 -2.58
N ALA A 49 0.44 -3.87 -3.30
CA ALA A 49 1.18 -4.92 -3.97
C ALA A 49 0.73 -5.12 -5.44
N PRO A 50 1.65 -5.49 -6.34
CA PRO A 50 1.32 -5.82 -7.73
C PRO A 50 0.31 -6.97 -7.86
N HIS A 51 -0.53 -6.88 -8.89
CA HIS A 51 -1.51 -7.90 -9.27
C HIS A 51 -1.06 -8.63 -10.55
N GLY A 52 -1.56 -9.85 -10.77
CA GLY A 52 -1.33 -10.60 -12.03
C GLY A 52 0.06 -11.24 -12.20
N ASN A 53 1.06 -10.89 -11.40
CA ASN A 53 2.38 -11.52 -11.41
C ASN A 53 2.90 -11.77 -9.99
N LEU A 54 2.97 -13.05 -9.60
CA LEU A 54 3.42 -13.45 -8.27
C LEU A 54 4.89 -13.06 -8.00
N ALA A 55 5.77 -13.19 -8.99
CA ALA A 55 7.18 -12.83 -8.84
C ALA A 55 7.34 -11.32 -8.59
N ALA A 56 6.59 -10.49 -9.33
CA ALA A 56 6.57 -9.04 -9.12
C ALA A 56 6.01 -8.70 -7.72
N LYS A 57 4.94 -9.38 -7.29
CA LYS A 57 4.36 -9.22 -5.94
C LYS A 57 5.40 -9.53 -4.86
N LEU A 58 6.11 -10.65 -4.97
CA LEU A 58 7.13 -11.05 -4.00
C LEU A 58 8.33 -10.10 -4.01
N ALA A 59 8.77 -9.62 -5.18
CA ALA A 59 9.86 -8.66 -5.29
C ALA A 59 9.54 -7.34 -4.58
N VAL A 60 8.35 -6.75 -4.85
CA VAL A 60 7.91 -5.52 -4.19
C VAL A 60 7.75 -5.70 -2.69
N LYS A 61 7.15 -6.82 -2.25
CA LYS A 61 7.03 -7.14 -0.80
C LYS A 61 8.40 -7.28 -0.14
N GLY A 62 9.37 -7.91 -0.80
CA GLY A 62 10.74 -8.04 -0.31
C GLY A 62 11.45 -6.69 -0.15
N ILE A 63 11.37 -5.83 -1.18
CA ILE A 63 11.96 -4.49 -1.14
C ILE A 63 11.33 -3.63 -0.04
N ASN A 64 10.00 -3.59 0.03
CA ASN A 64 9.29 -2.84 1.06
C ASN A 64 9.56 -3.39 2.47
N GLY A 65 9.54 -4.71 2.64
CA GLY A 65 9.85 -5.36 3.91
C GLY A 65 11.26 -5.03 4.41
N PHE A 66 12.27 -5.06 3.53
CA PHE A 66 13.63 -4.65 3.87
C PHE A 66 13.70 -3.17 4.26
N ASN A 67 13.12 -2.28 3.44
CA ASN A 67 13.14 -0.84 3.69
C ASN A 67 12.45 -0.47 5.00
N HIS A 68 11.29 -1.07 5.29
CA HIS A 68 10.58 -0.89 6.57
C HIS A 68 11.42 -1.39 7.74
N SER A 69 11.96 -2.60 7.64
CA SER A 69 12.80 -3.18 8.70
C SER A 69 14.01 -2.30 9.00
N TRP A 70 14.70 -1.80 7.96
CA TRP A 70 15.84 -0.91 8.11
C TRP A 70 15.45 0.44 8.72
N ALA A 71 14.41 1.08 8.20
CA ALA A 71 13.95 2.38 8.67
C ALA A 71 13.50 2.34 10.13
N PHE A 72 12.75 1.30 10.53
CA PHE A 72 12.29 1.14 11.91
C PHE A 72 13.42 0.73 12.86
N THR A 73 14.35 -0.12 12.43
CA THR A 73 15.51 -0.51 13.25
C THR A 73 16.44 0.68 13.49
N THR A 74 16.62 1.55 12.50
CA THR A 74 17.52 2.71 12.59
C THR A 74 16.83 3.99 13.05
N GLY A 75 15.51 3.98 13.24
CA GLY A 75 14.71 5.18 13.52
C GLY A 75 14.70 6.21 12.39
N ARG A 76 15.08 5.81 11.16
CA ARG A 76 15.18 6.69 9.98
C ARG A 76 13.91 6.64 9.15
N TYR A 77 12.81 7.10 9.73
CA TYR A 77 11.53 7.26 9.03
C TYR A 77 10.95 8.65 9.28
N GLU A 78 10.16 9.15 8.34
CA GLU A 78 9.42 10.40 8.51
C GLU A 78 8.17 10.14 9.35
N GLU A 79 7.86 11.04 10.29
CA GLU A 79 6.58 11.00 11.02
C GLU A 79 5.39 11.11 10.07
N ARG A 80 5.55 11.89 8.99
CA ARG A 80 4.60 11.96 7.87
C ARG A 80 5.06 11.05 6.74
N LEU A 81 4.63 9.79 6.80
CA LEU A 81 4.95 8.80 5.78
C LEU A 81 4.49 9.23 4.38
N ARG A 82 5.37 9.05 3.39
CA ARG A 82 5.10 9.30 1.97
C ARG A 82 5.40 8.06 1.16
N ALA A 83 4.52 7.75 0.21
CA ALA A 83 4.79 6.68 -0.75
C ALA A 83 6.00 7.04 -1.63
N THR A 84 6.89 6.08 -1.84
CA THR A 84 7.95 6.19 -2.84
C THR A 84 7.35 6.22 -4.25
N PRO A 85 8.07 6.71 -5.28
CA PRO A 85 7.57 6.67 -6.66
C PRO A 85 7.18 5.26 -7.12
N MET A 86 7.95 4.24 -6.74
CA MET A 86 7.63 2.83 -7.02
C MET A 86 6.29 2.43 -6.39
N ASN A 87 6.10 2.71 -5.10
CA ASN A 87 4.88 2.33 -4.40
C ASN A 87 3.66 3.11 -4.90
N ALA A 88 3.83 4.38 -5.31
CA ALA A 88 2.78 5.15 -5.96
C ALA A 88 2.36 4.52 -7.30
N GLN A 89 3.31 4.04 -8.12
CA GLN A 89 3.00 3.34 -9.37
C GLN A 89 2.28 2.00 -9.13
N VAL A 90 2.72 1.24 -8.13
CA VAL A 90 2.02 -0.01 -7.72
C VAL A 90 0.57 0.29 -7.37
N THR A 91 0.32 1.30 -6.53
CA THR A 91 -1.04 1.69 -6.15
C THR A 91 -1.87 2.16 -7.35
N GLU A 92 -1.31 2.98 -8.23
CA GLU A 92 -1.99 3.42 -9.46
C GLU A 92 -2.36 2.22 -10.36
N SER A 93 -1.45 1.25 -10.51
CA SER A 93 -1.72 0.03 -11.28
C SER A 93 -2.83 -0.82 -10.65
N ALA A 94 -2.90 -0.87 -9.32
CA ALA A 94 -3.93 -1.60 -8.60
C ALA A 94 -5.32 -0.96 -8.78
N CYS A 95 -5.40 0.38 -8.73
CA CYS A 95 -6.62 1.12 -9.05
C CYS A 95 -7.13 0.73 -10.45
N ARG A 96 -6.24 0.71 -11.45
CA ARG A 96 -6.59 0.38 -12.84
C ARG A 96 -6.94 -1.07 -13.05
N PHE A 97 -6.32 -1.98 -12.29
CA PHE A 97 -6.62 -3.40 -12.33
C PHE A 97 -8.07 -3.68 -11.88
N CYS A 98 -8.49 -3.12 -10.74
CA CYS A 98 -9.83 -3.33 -10.21
C CYS A 98 -10.91 -2.50 -10.91
N HIS A 99 -10.56 -1.29 -11.36
CA HIS A 99 -11.50 -0.36 -12.03
C HIS A 99 -11.38 -0.37 -13.56
N GLU A 100 -10.80 -1.42 -14.16
CA GLU A 100 -10.58 -1.52 -15.61
C GLU A 100 -11.82 -1.12 -16.42
N PRO A 101 -13.05 -1.59 -16.11
CA PRO A 101 -14.22 -1.25 -16.91
C PRO A 101 -14.55 0.26 -16.90
N ALA A 102 -14.38 0.93 -15.76
CA ALA A 102 -14.63 2.36 -15.63
C ALA A 102 -13.52 3.20 -16.27
N VAL A 103 -12.28 2.72 -16.16
CA VAL A 103 -11.09 3.35 -16.75
C VAL A 103 -11.15 3.26 -18.28
N HIS A 104 -11.54 2.12 -18.83
CA HIS A 104 -11.64 1.89 -20.27
C HIS A 104 -12.63 2.84 -20.95
N GLN A 105 -13.71 3.22 -20.25
CA GLN A 105 -14.75 4.11 -20.76
C GLN A 105 -14.37 5.60 -20.71
N THR A 106 -13.31 5.97 -19.98
CA THR A 106 -13.05 7.37 -19.60
C THR A 106 -11.70 7.90 -20.14
N ILE A 107 -10.75 7.03 -20.48
CA ILE A 107 -9.39 7.46 -20.90
C ILE A 107 -9.30 7.63 -22.43
N THR A 108 -9.67 8.82 -22.90
CA THR A 108 -9.17 9.42 -24.17
C THR A 108 -7.98 10.36 -23.96
N LEU A 109 -7.62 10.65 -22.70
CA LEU A 109 -6.43 11.43 -22.32
C LEU A 109 -5.23 10.51 -22.11
N SER A 110 -4.02 11.02 -22.31
CA SER A 110 -2.75 10.29 -22.16
C SER A 110 -2.72 9.44 -20.88
N LYS A 111 -2.42 8.14 -21.01
CA LYS A 111 -2.35 7.20 -19.87
C LYS A 111 -1.34 7.62 -18.79
N ASP A 112 -0.40 8.49 -19.13
CA ASP A 112 0.77 8.82 -18.32
C ASP A 112 0.63 10.08 -17.45
N GLU A 113 -0.45 10.87 -17.58
CA GLU A 113 -0.56 12.16 -16.86
C GLU A 113 -1.60 12.21 -15.72
N LEU A 114 -2.50 11.24 -15.63
CA LEU A 114 -3.59 11.24 -14.65
C LEU A 114 -3.39 10.17 -13.58
N SER A 115 -3.19 10.61 -12.33
CA SER A 115 -3.19 9.73 -11.17
C SER A 115 -4.56 9.68 -10.51
N CYS A 116 -5.08 8.48 -10.25
CA CYS A 116 -6.37 8.25 -9.58
C CYS A 116 -6.44 9.00 -8.24
N ILE A 117 -5.39 8.89 -7.43
CA ILE A 117 -5.34 9.44 -6.07
C ILE A 117 -5.13 10.96 -6.02
N ARG A 118 -4.88 11.61 -7.17
CA ARG A 118 -4.84 13.09 -7.25
C ARG A 118 -6.24 13.68 -7.09
N CYS A 119 -7.25 13.02 -7.66
CA CYS A 119 -8.66 13.42 -7.53
C CYS A 119 -9.37 12.63 -6.42
N HIS A 120 -9.10 11.32 -6.31
CA HIS A 120 -9.69 10.45 -5.30
C HIS A 120 -8.82 10.35 -4.03
N ALA A 121 -8.39 11.49 -3.51
CA ALA A 121 -7.44 11.57 -2.40
C ALA A 121 -7.96 10.92 -1.09
N SER A 122 -9.28 10.81 -0.93
CA SER A 122 -9.91 10.17 0.23
C SER A 122 -9.90 8.64 0.19
N VAL A 123 -9.59 8.02 -0.95
CA VAL A 123 -9.59 6.56 -1.12
C VAL A 123 -8.40 5.89 -0.44
N GLY A 124 -7.23 6.54 -0.43
CA GLY A 124 -6.05 6.01 0.25
C GLY A 124 -6.21 6.10 1.76
N HIS A 125 -5.51 7.05 2.36
CA HIS A 125 -5.58 7.31 3.79
C HIS A 125 -5.76 8.81 3.95
N ASN A 126 -6.97 9.27 4.28
CA ASN A 126 -7.21 10.69 4.54
C ASN A 126 -6.59 11.11 5.88
N THR A 127 -5.26 11.13 5.92
CA THR A 127 -4.44 11.55 7.06
C THR A 127 -3.80 12.93 6.83
N ARG A 128 -4.24 13.65 5.79
CA ARG A 128 -3.78 15.00 5.49
C ARG A 128 -4.58 15.99 6.32
N ASN A 129 -4.02 16.37 7.48
CA ASN A 129 -4.23 17.66 8.12
C ASN A 129 -2.95 18.49 7.98
#